data_AF-A0A4V6YS02-F1
#
_entry.id   AF-A0A4V6YS02-F1
#
_cell.length_a   1.000
_cell.length_b   1.000
_cell.length_c   1.000
_cell.angle_alpha   90.00
_cell.angle_beta   90.00
_cell.angle_gamma   90.00
#
_symmetry.space_group_name_H-M   'P 1'
#
loop_
_entity.id
_entity.type
_entity.pdbx_description
1 polymer ?
#
loop_
_entity_poly.entity_id
_entity_poly.type
_entity_poly.pdbx_seq_one_letter_code
_entity_poly.pdbx_strand_id
1 'polypeptide(L)'
;WRGASIQFYKRLEYLKNLTHIEYIDMSEISKDKAFETWTRLANQFGFTPPNEADRDIFEERINSNTGEFMHFPVTLYAHSNDVDKTAQDLMSLNLKGGIKIALTLKQRITRNRDDFTDITSLIFEIPLKYDEIRILVKTKNYSQLIENHKLFLRVKNFLIGYMKAYEKELEKIKNAHITPKQIIEYLAKKEHTQLRNVIRDSLKKSLLDVQNKRPDIVASWKYYQAFEKMCEEMDKEV
;
A
#
# COMPACT_ATOMS: atom_id res chain seq x y z
N TRP A 1 -0.80 16.00 16.12
CA TRP A 1 -0.59 14.61 16.56
C TRP A 1 -0.58 14.56 18.07
N ARG A 2 -1.74 14.31 18.71
CA ARG A 2 -1.82 14.12 20.17
C ARG A 2 -1.32 12.71 20.49
N GLY A 3 -0.43 12.59 21.49
CA GLY A 3 0.38 11.40 21.82
C GLY A 3 -0.37 10.16 22.32
N ALA A 4 -1.43 9.74 21.64
CA ALA A 4 -2.24 8.58 22.01
C ALA A 4 -1.78 7.27 21.34
N SER A 5 -0.84 7.30 20.39
CA SER A 5 -0.59 6.15 19.51
C SER A 5 0.53 5.19 19.95
N ILE A 6 1.21 5.39 21.07
CA ILE A 6 2.38 4.56 21.44
C ILE A 6 2.32 4.10 22.90
N GLN A 7 1.23 3.43 23.28
CA GLN A 7 1.14 2.75 24.57
C GLN A 7 0.51 1.36 24.40
N PHE A 8 1.10 0.55 23.51
CA PHE A 8 0.69 -0.85 23.32
C PHE A 8 0.71 -1.62 24.65
N TYR A 9 1.73 -1.39 25.49
CA TYR A 9 1.83 -1.99 26.82
C TYR A 9 0.61 -1.71 27.71
N LYS A 10 0.01 -0.51 27.63
CA LYS A 10 -1.21 -0.21 28.40
C LYS A 10 -2.42 -0.98 27.90
N ARG A 11 -2.48 -1.38 26.63
CA ARG A 11 -3.60 -2.18 26.12
C ARG A 11 -3.62 -3.57 26.77
N LEU A 12 -2.46 -4.16 27.03
CA LEU A 12 -2.35 -5.43 27.74
C LEU A 12 -2.93 -5.35 29.17
N GLU A 13 -2.76 -4.22 29.86
CA GLU A 13 -3.31 -3.97 31.21
C GLU A 13 -4.85 -4.02 31.25
N TYR A 14 -5.53 -3.77 30.12
CA TYR A 14 -7.00 -3.81 30.05
C TYR A 14 -7.56 -5.18 29.62
N LEU A 15 -6.71 -6.12 29.19
CA LEU A 15 -7.14 -7.45 28.74
C LEU A 15 -7.22 -8.43 29.93
N LYS A 16 -8.35 -8.40 30.63
CA LYS A 16 -8.57 -9.17 31.88
C LYS A 16 -8.57 -10.69 31.74
N ASN A 17 -8.80 -11.22 30.53
CA ASN A 17 -8.90 -12.65 30.25
C ASN A 17 -7.84 -13.10 29.24
N LEU A 18 -6.67 -12.47 29.24
CA LEU A 18 -5.58 -12.80 28.33
C LEU A 18 -4.97 -14.16 28.72
N THR A 19 -5.20 -15.18 27.90
CA THR A 19 -4.70 -16.56 28.13
C THR A 19 -3.46 -16.91 27.32
N HIS A 20 -3.27 -16.24 26.17
CA HIS A 20 -2.16 -16.48 25.26
C HIS A 20 -1.78 -15.20 24.53
N ILE A 21 -0.47 -14.99 24.33
CA ILE A 21 0.08 -13.94 23.47
C ILE A 21 0.97 -14.61 22.43
N GLU A 22 0.63 -14.45 21.17
CA GLU A 22 1.44 -14.93 20.05
C GLU A 22 2.29 -13.78 19.51
N TYR A 23 3.60 -14.00 19.42
CA TYR A 23 4.55 -13.06 18.84
C TYR A 23 4.98 -13.56 17.46
N ILE A 24 4.78 -12.71 16.45
CA ILE A 24 5.09 -12.99 15.06
C ILE A 24 6.13 -11.97 14.58
N ASP A 25 7.22 -12.47 14.00
CA ASP A 25 8.18 -11.61 13.30
C ASP A 25 7.57 -11.14 11.97
N MET A 26 7.90 -9.93 11.52
CA MET A 26 7.39 -9.41 10.25
C MET A 26 7.83 -10.27 9.04
N SER A 27 8.93 -11.03 9.18
CA SER A 27 9.37 -11.99 8.18
C SER A 27 8.49 -13.24 8.09
N GLU A 28 7.65 -13.54 9.09
CA GLU A 28 6.70 -14.67 9.04
C GLU A 28 5.48 -14.33 8.18
N ILE A 29 5.20 -13.05 7.95
CA ILE A 29 4.13 -12.58 7.07
C ILE A 29 4.68 -12.02 5.74
N SER A 30 5.89 -12.44 5.36
CA SER A 30 6.43 -12.16 4.04
C SER A 30 5.63 -12.87 2.95
N LYS A 31 5.78 -12.45 1.70
CA LYS A 31 5.07 -13.03 0.55
C LYS A 31 5.21 -14.55 0.44
N ASP A 32 6.34 -15.11 0.88
CA ASP A 32 6.68 -16.53 0.79
C ASP A 32 6.25 -17.35 2.01
N LYS A 33 5.70 -16.71 3.05
CA LYS A 33 5.34 -17.37 4.32
C LYS A 33 3.97 -17.00 4.85
N ALA A 34 3.37 -15.93 4.34
CA ALA A 34 2.13 -15.39 4.88
C ALA A 34 1.01 -16.45 4.88
N PHE A 35 0.83 -17.20 3.79
CA PHE A 35 -0.23 -18.20 3.69
C PHE A 35 -0.10 -19.29 4.78
N GLU A 36 1.10 -19.84 4.93
CA GLU A 36 1.42 -20.88 5.91
C GLU A 36 1.29 -20.33 7.34
N THR A 37 1.77 -19.12 7.58
CA THR A 37 1.65 -18.44 8.88
C THR A 37 0.19 -18.22 9.25
N TRP A 38 -0.64 -17.72 8.33
CA TRP A 38 -2.07 -17.52 8.58
C TRP A 38 -2.80 -18.85 8.78
N THR A 39 -2.42 -19.90 8.06
CA THR A 39 -2.95 -21.26 8.27
C THR A 39 -2.60 -21.79 9.67
N ARG A 40 -1.35 -21.64 10.09
CA ARG A 40 -0.88 -22.00 11.44
C ARG A 40 -1.65 -21.25 12.52
N LEU A 41 -1.77 -19.93 12.39
CA LEU A 41 -2.48 -19.07 13.34
C LEU A 41 -3.97 -19.43 13.40
N ALA A 42 -4.61 -19.67 12.25
CA ALA A 42 -6.01 -20.07 12.21
C ALA A 42 -6.25 -21.37 12.98
N ASN A 43 -5.41 -22.38 12.76
CA ASN A 43 -5.48 -23.64 13.48
C ASN A 43 -5.22 -23.47 14.99
N GLN A 44 -4.24 -22.64 15.36
CA GLN A 44 -3.89 -22.37 16.76
C GLN A 44 -5.01 -21.67 17.54
N PHE A 45 -5.72 -20.74 16.89
CA PHE A 45 -6.75 -19.92 17.52
C PHE A 45 -8.19 -20.37 17.21
N GLY A 46 -8.38 -21.44 16.43
CA GLY A 46 -9.70 -21.94 16.05
C GLY A 46 -10.44 -21.08 15.03
N PHE A 47 -9.74 -20.30 14.21
CA PHE A 47 -10.32 -19.60 13.06
C PHE A 47 -10.42 -20.51 11.84
N THR A 48 -11.21 -20.11 10.84
CA THR A 48 -11.23 -20.79 9.54
C THR A 48 -9.90 -20.53 8.81
N PRO A 49 -9.15 -21.57 8.41
CA PRO A 49 -7.91 -21.39 7.67
C PRO A 49 -8.18 -20.83 6.26
N PRO A 50 -7.20 -20.12 5.66
CA PRO A 50 -7.27 -19.67 4.27
C PRO A 50 -7.53 -20.84 3.30
N ASN A 51 -8.25 -20.56 2.20
CA ASN A 51 -8.42 -21.52 1.12
C ASN A 51 -7.21 -21.47 0.18
N GLU A 52 -6.75 -22.63 -0.28
CA GLU A 52 -5.67 -22.75 -1.27
C GLU A 52 -5.97 -21.96 -2.57
N ALA A 53 -7.25 -21.85 -2.94
CA ALA A 53 -7.69 -21.06 -4.09
C ALA A 53 -7.40 -19.55 -3.96
N ASP A 54 -7.15 -19.07 -2.74
CA ASP A 54 -6.85 -17.66 -2.43
C ASP A 54 -5.36 -17.45 -2.09
N ARG A 55 -4.48 -18.44 -2.31
CA ARG A 55 -3.04 -18.38 -1.96
C ARG A 55 -2.34 -17.17 -2.56
N ASP A 56 -2.65 -16.88 -3.81
CA ASP A 56 -2.10 -15.73 -4.56
C ASP A 56 -2.33 -14.40 -3.84
N ILE A 57 -3.42 -14.24 -3.09
CA ILE A 57 -3.68 -13.03 -2.29
C ILE A 57 -2.62 -12.82 -1.20
N PHE A 58 -2.07 -13.90 -0.63
CA PHE A 58 -1.06 -13.87 0.43
C PHE A 58 0.36 -13.72 -0.12
N GLU A 59 0.60 -14.23 -1.34
CA GLU A 59 1.90 -14.18 -2.01
C GLU A 59 2.12 -12.89 -2.80
N GLU A 60 1.07 -12.10 -3.00
CA GLU A 60 1.14 -10.83 -3.70
C GLU A 60 1.35 -9.63 -2.77
N ARG A 61 2.13 -8.67 -3.26
CA ARG A 61 2.32 -7.39 -2.58
C ARG A 61 1.27 -6.40 -3.07
N ILE A 62 0.40 -5.93 -2.17
CA ILE A 62 -0.66 -4.94 -2.51
C ILE A 62 -0.07 -3.54 -2.75
N ASN A 63 1.05 -3.19 -2.11
CA ASN A 63 1.76 -1.93 -2.33
C ASN A 63 3.23 -1.98 -1.87
N SER A 64 4.07 -1.08 -2.37
CA SER A 64 5.47 -0.97 -1.92
C SER A 64 5.64 -0.19 -0.62
N ASN A 65 4.56 0.22 0.05
CA ASN A 65 4.56 1.23 1.13
C ASN A 65 5.26 2.55 0.74
N THR A 66 5.34 2.83 -0.55
CA THR A 66 5.99 4.01 -1.13
C THR A 66 4.94 4.94 -1.77
N GLY A 67 3.67 4.73 -1.41
CA GLY A 67 2.53 5.55 -1.82
C GLY A 67 2.05 5.32 -3.24
N GLU A 68 2.64 4.39 -4.00
CA GLU A 68 2.44 4.31 -5.45
C GLU A 68 0.96 4.17 -5.79
N PHE A 69 0.31 3.19 -5.20
CA PHE A 69 -1.07 2.88 -5.54
C PHE A 69 -2.12 3.57 -4.67
N MET A 70 -1.76 4.61 -3.88
CA MET A 70 -2.69 5.30 -2.97
C MET A 70 -3.89 5.93 -3.68
N HIS A 71 -3.69 6.39 -4.91
CA HIS A 71 -4.70 7.08 -5.72
C HIS A 71 -5.66 6.11 -6.44
N PHE A 72 -5.37 4.80 -6.50
CA PHE A 72 -6.27 3.82 -7.08
C PHE A 72 -7.35 3.35 -6.08
N PRO A 73 -8.55 2.96 -6.56
CA PRO A 73 -8.99 3.00 -7.95
C PRO A 73 -9.38 4.41 -8.41
N VAL A 74 -9.20 4.70 -9.71
CA VAL A 74 -9.74 5.90 -10.35
C VAL A 74 -10.69 5.50 -11.48
N THR A 75 -11.70 6.32 -11.75
CA THR A 75 -12.65 6.09 -12.85
C THR A 75 -12.54 7.22 -13.87
N LEU A 76 -12.21 6.86 -15.11
CA LEU A 76 -12.42 7.72 -16.26
C LEU A 76 -13.87 7.60 -16.73
N TYR A 77 -14.55 8.72 -16.86
CA TYR A 77 -15.86 8.78 -17.50
C TYR A 77 -15.67 9.29 -18.94
N ALA A 78 -15.90 8.41 -19.92
CA ALA A 78 -15.72 8.73 -21.33
C ALA A 78 -17.08 8.91 -22.01
N HIS A 79 -17.30 10.06 -22.65
CA HIS A 79 -18.54 10.36 -23.36
C HIS A 79 -18.23 10.79 -24.80
N SER A 80 -19.14 10.47 -25.74
CA SER A 80 -19.01 10.82 -27.17
C SER A 80 -18.75 12.31 -27.40
N ASN A 81 -19.37 13.17 -26.58
CA ASN A 81 -19.19 14.63 -26.64
C ASN A 81 -17.76 15.09 -26.33
N ASP A 82 -16.89 14.25 -25.77
CA ASP A 82 -15.50 14.62 -25.47
C ASP A 82 -14.56 14.37 -26.65
N VAL A 83 -15.03 13.73 -27.73
CA VAL A 83 -14.19 13.33 -28.87
C VAL A 83 -13.54 14.52 -29.57
N ASP A 84 -14.29 15.60 -29.77
CA ASP A 84 -13.84 16.76 -30.56
C ASP A 84 -13.36 17.93 -29.67
N LYS A 85 -13.37 17.76 -28.35
CA LYS A 85 -12.92 18.80 -27.42
C LYS A 85 -11.41 18.95 -27.47
N THR A 86 -10.95 20.21 -27.45
CA THR A 86 -9.54 20.59 -27.42
C THR A 86 -9.13 21.30 -26.13
N ALA A 87 -10.11 21.66 -25.29
CA ALA A 87 -9.92 22.29 -23.98
C ALA A 87 -10.60 21.47 -22.88
N GLN A 88 -10.17 21.71 -21.64
CA GLN A 88 -10.76 21.06 -20.47
C GLN A 88 -12.19 21.53 -20.26
N ASP A 89 -13.11 20.58 -20.18
CA ASP A 89 -14.53 20.83 -19.96
C ASP A 89 -15.14 19.63 -19.22
N LEU A 90 -15.90 19.91 -18.16
CA LEU A 90 -16.51 18.90 -17.28
C LEU A 90 -17.98 18.59 -17.63
N MET A 91 -18.56 19.24 -18.64
CA MET A 91 -19.98 19.09 -18.98
C MET A 91 -20.39 17.65 -19.26
N SER A 92 -19.50 16.83 -19.82
CA SER A 92 -19.81 15.42 -20.13
C SER A 92 -20.11 14.59 -18.90
N LEU A 93 -19.57 14.93 -17.73
CA LEU A 93 -19.81 14.21 -16.48
C LEU A 93 -21.30 14.20 -16.08
N ASN A 94 -22.08 15.18 -16.54
CA ASN A 94 -23.51 15.30 -16.26
C ASN A 94 -24.40 14.66 -17.34
N LEU A 95 -23.81 14.19 -18.45
CA LEU A 95 -24.56 13.60 -19.56
C LEU A 95 -24.77 12.11 -19.33
N LYS A 96 -25.95 11.59 -19.73
CA LYS A 96 -26.22 10.14 -19.74
C LYS A 96 -25.53 9.46 -20.92
N GLY A 97 -25.23 8.18 -20.79
CA GLY A 97 -24.70 7.35 -21.89
C GLY A 97 -23.18 7.28 -21.97
N GLY A 98 -22.45 7.90 -21.04
CA GLY A 98 -21.00 7.75 -20.95
C GLY A 98 -20.59 6.42 -20.34
N ILE A 99 -19.36 6.03 -20.67
CA ILE A 99 -18.74 4.75 -20.32
C ILE A 99 -17.80 4.98 -19.15
N LYS A 100 -17.97 4.20 -18.08
CA LYS A 100 -17.06 4.21 -16.93
C LYS A 100 -15.95 3.20 -17.16
N ILE A 101 -14.72 3.67 -17.09
CA ILE A 101 -13.50 2.89 -17.26
C ILE A 101 -12.72 3.00 -15.95
N ALA A 102 -12.58 1.90 -15.23
CA ALA A 102 -11.89 1.86 -13.95
C ALA A 102 -10.43 1.49 -14.15
N LEU A 103 -9.52 2.27 -13.57
CA LEU A 103 -8.13 1.88 -13.39
C LEU A 103 -7.99 1.42 -11.94
N THR A 104 -7.55 0.20 -11.73
CA THR A 104 -7.46 -0.44 -10.42
C THR A 104 -6.24 -1.35 -10.35
N LEU A 105 -6.05 -2.03 -9.22
CA LEU A 105 -5.03 -3.05 -9.05
C LEU A 105 -5.64 -4.44 -9.15
N LYS A 106 -4.91 -5.41 -9.70
CA LYS A 106 -5.32 -6.81 -9.79
C LYS A 106 -5.78 -7.38 -8.44
N GLN A 107 -5.11 -7.02 -7.34
CA GLN A 107 -5.44 -7.50 -6.00
C GLN A 107 -6.78 -6.96 -5.47
N ARG A 108 -7.28 -5.85 -6.02
CA ARG A 108 -8.57 -5.25 -5.62
C ARG A 108 -9.75 -5.85 -6.37
N ILE A 109 -9.51 -6.77 -7.30
CA ILE A 109 -10.55 -7.43 -8.09
C ILE A 109 -11.02 -8.69 -7.32
N THR A 110 -11.72 -8.47 -6.22
CA THR A 110 -12.03 -9.52 -5.22
C THR A 110 -13.45 -10.09 -5.27
N ARG A 111 -14.29 -9.72 -6.25
CA ARG A 111 -15.63 -10.28 -6.57
C ARG A 111 -16.07 -9.83 -7.98
N ASN A 112 -16.97 -10.58 -8.62
CA ASN A 112 -17.58 -10.27 -9.93
C ASN A 112 -16.57 -9.99 -11.07
N ARG A 113 -15.51 -10.79 -11.18
CA ARG A 113 -14.56 -10.66 -12.31
C ARG A 113 -15.27 -10.72 -13.66
N ASP A 114 -16.30 -11.56 -13.77
CA ASP A 114 -17.04 -11.81 -15.01
C ASP A 114 -17.85 -10.58 -15.49
N ASP A 115 -18.18 -9.64 -14.60
CA ASP A 115 -18.92 -8.41 -14.94
C ASP A 115 -18.05 -7.36 -15.65
N PHE A 116 -16.73 -7.57 -15.67
CA PHE A 116 -15.75 -6.64 -16.21
C PHE A 116 -14.85 -7.30 -17.26
N THR A 117 -14.53 -6.53 -18.30
CA THR A 117 -13.54 -6.90 -19.31
C THR A 117 -12.26 -6.09 -19.05
N ASP A 118 -11.14 -6.79 -18.96
CA ASP A 118 -9.80 -6.17 -18.91
C ASP A 118 -9.39 -5.71 -20.32
N ILE A 119 -9.19 -4.40 -20.47
CA ILE A 119 -8.79 -3.76 -21.72
C ILE A 119 -7.35 -3.24 -21.67
N THR A 120 -6.56 -3.60 -20.66
CA THR A 120 -5.21 -3.07 -20.44
C THR A 120 -4.32 -3.25 -21.67
N SER A 121 -4.31 -4.44 -22.29
CA SER A 121 -3.55 -4.74 -23.50
C SER A 121 -4.05 -4.02 -24.76
N LEU A 122 -5.31 -3.57 -24.78
CA LEU A 122 -5.85 -2.75 -25.87
C LEU A 122 -5.37 -1.30 -25.78
N ILE A 123 -5.09 -0.84 -24.55
CA ILE A 123 -4.59 0.51 -24.28
C ILE A 123 -3.07 0.58 -24.42
N PHE A 124 -2.34 -0.43 -23.94
CA PHE A 124 -0.88 -0.46 -23.90
C PHE A 124 -0.31 -1.61 -24.71
N GLU A 125 0.50 -1.27 -25.72
CA GLU A 125 1.20 -2.24 -26.58
C GLU A 125 2.45 -2.83 -25.91
N ILE A 126 3.00 -2.12 -24.93
CA ILE A 126 4.14 -2.54 -24.11
C ILE A 126 3.65 -2.73 -22.67
N PRO A 127 4.12 -3.75 -21.93
CA PRO A 127 3.80 -3.91 -20.52
C PRO A 127 4.03 -2.62 -19.72
N LEU A 128 3.12 -2.33 -18.81
CA LEU A 128 3.25 -1.21 -17.88
C LEU A 128 4.44 -1.45 -16.96
N LYS A 129 5.04 -0.37 -16.43
CA LYS A 129 6.06 -0.47 -15.38
C LYS A 129 5.55 -1.21 -14.13
N TYR A 130 4.24 -1.15 -13.89
CA TYR A 130 3.56 -1.82 -12.78
C TYR A 130 2.52 -2.81 -13.32
N ASP A 131 2.88 -4.09 -13.31
CA ASP A 131 2.06 -5.20 -13.79
C ASP A 131 0.81 -5.44 -12.94
N GLU A 132 0.68 -4.79 -11.79
CA GLU A 132 -0.51 -4.84 -10.94
C GLU A 132 -1.67 -4.03 -11.51
N ILE A 133 -1.41 -3.04 -12.37
CA ILE A 133 -2.43 -2.11 -12.84
C ILE A 133 -3.32 -2.78 -13.89
N ARG A 134 -4.63 -2.62 -13.71
CA ARG A 134 -5.67 -3.16 -14.60
C ARG A 134 -6.63 -2.06 -15.01
N ILE A 135 -6.97 -2.02 -16.29
CA ILE A 135 -7.98 -1.12 -16.86
C ILE A 135 -9.20 -1.94 -17.22
N LEU A 136 -10.30 -1.68 -16.51
CA LEU A 136 -11.51 -2.47 -16.57
C LEU A 136 -12.67 -1.63 -17.10
N VAL A 137 -13.47 -2.22 -17.98
CA VAL A 137 -14.78 -1.70 -18.39
C VAL A 137 -15.85 -2.74 -18.05
N LYS A 138 -17.08 -2.31 -17.74
CA LYS A 138 -18.17 -3.29 -17.60
C LYS A 138 -18.33 -4.05 -18.91
N THR A 139 -18.44 -5.37 -18.86
CA THR A 139 -18.53 -6.25 -20.04
C THR A 139 -19.65 -5.80 -20.98
N LYS A 140 -20.81 -5.42 -20.44
CA LYS A 140 -21.95 -4.89 -21.22
C LYS A 140 -21.67 -3.57 -21.97
N ASN A 141 -20.64 -2.82 -21.60
CA ASN A 141 -20.26 -1.56 -22.23
C ASN A 141 -19.01 -1.71 -23.11
N TYR A 142 -18.42 -2.90 -23.21
CA TYR A 142 -17.22 -3.16 -24.00
C TYR A 142 -17.44 -2.84 -25.48
N SER A 143 -18.46 -3.43 -26.11
CA SER A 143 -18.77 -3.20 -27.54
C SER A 143 -19.02 -1.71 -27.84
N GLN A 144 -19.78 -1.03 -26.97
CA GLN A 144 -20.04 0.41 -27.10
C GLN A 144 -18.74 1.26 -27.11
N LEU A 145 -17.74 0.85 -26.34
CA LEU A 145 -16.44 1.52 -26.31
C LEU A 145 -15.64 1.23 -27.59
N ILE A 146 -15.47 -0.06 -27.94
CA ILE A 146 -14.56 -0.49 -29.01
C ILE A 146 -15.10 -0.14 -30.41
N GLU A 147 -16.41 -0.26 -30.63
CA GLU A 147 -17.03 0.07 -31.93
C GLU A 147 -17.00 1.58 -32.22
N ASN A 148 -16.98 2.42 -31.17
CA ASN A 148 -16.77 3.85 -31.32
C ASN A 148 -15.27 4.18 -31.40
N HIS A 149 -14.70 3.91 -32.57
CA HIS A 149 -13.26 4.03 -32.85
C HIS A 149 -12.68 5.40 -32.46
N LYS A 150 -13.40 6.51 -32.71
CA LYS A 150 -12.94 7.86 -32.35
C LYS A 150 -12.87 8.06 -30.84
N LEU A 151 -13.91 7.64 -30.11
CA LEU A 151 -13.94 7.70 -28.65
C LEU A 151 -12.85 6.79 -28.05
N PHE A 152 -12.73 5.57 -28.56
CA PHE A 152 -11.71 4.63 -28.10
C PHE A 152 -10.30 5.18 -28.27
N LEU A 153 -9.99 5.78 -29.43
CA LEU A 153 -8.68 6.39 -29.66
C LEU A 153 -8.39 7.55 -28.68
N ARG A 154 -9.39 8.37 -28.39
CA ARG A 154 -9.28 9.45 -27.38
C ARG A 154 -9.04 8.90 -25.98
N VAL A 155 -9.78 7.87 -25.59
CA VAL A 155 -9.60 7.15 -24.31
C VAL A 155 -8.20 6.55 -24.23
N LYS A 156 -7.74 5.85 -25.26
CA LYS A 156 -6.38 5.26 -25.33
C LYS A 156 -5.31 6.33 -25.12
N ASN A 157 -5.38 7.43 -25.88
CA ASN A 157 -4.41 8.52 -25.75
C ASN A 157 -4.44 9.19 -24.38
N PHE A 158 -5.63 9.41 -23.80
CA PHE A 158 -5.77 9.97 -22.45
C PHE A 158 -5.14 9.06 -21.40
N LEU A 159 -5.45 7.76 -21.43
CA LEU A 159 -4.92 6.79 -20.46
C LEU A 159 -3.40 6.63 -20.57
N ILE A 160 -2.85 6.66 -21.79
CA ILE A 160 -1.39 6.69 -22.00
C ILE A 160 -0.77 7.95 -21.38
N GLY A 161 -1.36 9.12 -21.60
CA GLY A 161 -0.89 10.37 -21.01
C GLY A 161 -1.00 10.37 -19.48
N TYR A 162 -2.12 9.86 -18.96
CA TYR A 162 -2.37 9.71 -17.52
C TYR A 162 -1.30 8.83 -16.87
N MET A 163 -1.02 7.65 -17.44
CA MET A 163 0.00 6.75 -16.90
C MET A 163 1.40 7.35 -16.92
N LYS A 164 1.78 8.07 -17.99
CA LYS A 164 3.07 8.80 -18.03
C LYS A 164 3.17 9.87 -16.94
N ALA A 165 2.10 10.65 -16.74
CA ALA A 165 2.07 11.68 -15.70
C ALA A 165 2.12 11.06 -14.30
N TYR A 166 1.39 9.98 -14.10
CA TYR A 166 1.38 9.22 -12.86
C TYR A 166 2.76 8.63 -12.53
N GLU A 167 3.43 7.97 -13.48
CA GLU A 167 4.79 7.45 -13.31
C GLU A 167 5.80 8.55 -12.94
N LYS A 168 5.70 9.72 -13.56
CA LYS A 168 6.52 10.88 -13.21
C LYS A 168 6.27 11.35 -11.78
N GLU A 169 5.03 11.35 -11.33
CA GLU A 169 4.68 11.73 -9.95
C GLU A 169 5.20 10.70 -8.94
N LEU A 170 5.11 9.41 -9.26
CA LEU A 170 5.69 8.36 -8.42
C LEU A 170 7.20 8.51 -8.25
N GLU A 171 7.91 8.88 -9.32
CA GLU A 171 9.35 9.10 -9.24
C GLU A 171 9.68 10.28 -8.32
N LYS A 172 8.87 11.34 -8.31
CA LYS A 172 9.02 12.45 -7.34
C LYS A 172 8.79 11.97 -5.91
N ILE A 173 7.72 11.20 -5.66
CA ILE A 173 7.41 10.67 -4.32
C ILE A 173 8.56 9.79 -3.83
N LYS A 174 9.06 8.90 -4.70
CA LYS A 174 10.20 8.03 -4.39
C LYS A 174 11.46 8.82 -4.06
N ASN A 175 11.76 9.87 -4.82
CA ASN A 175 12.92 10.74 -4.59
C ASN A 175 12.78 11.61 -3.33
N ALA A 176 11.55 11.93 -2.93
CA ALA A 176 11.25 12.63 -1.67
C ALA A 176 11.13 11.69 -0.46
N HIS A 177 11.24 10.37 -0.65
CA HIS A 177 11.02 9.38 0.39
C HIS A 177 12.07 9.49 1.49
N ILE A 178 11.62 9.76 2.71
CA ILE A 178 12.51 9.82 3.89
C ILE A 178 12.89 8.39 4.28
N THR A 179 14.18 8.09 4.19
CA THR A 179 14.71 6.79 4.57
C THR A 179 14.89 6.67 6.08
N PRO A 180 14.86 5.44 6.65
CA PRO A 180 15.20 5.24 8.06
C PRO A 180 16.58 5.79 8.45
N LYS A 181 17.55 5.76 7.53
CA LYS A 181 18.88 6.35 7.74
C LYS A 181 18.79 7.88 7.95
N GLN A 182 18.05 8.57 7.09
CA GLN A 182 17.84 10.02 7.22
C GLN A 182 17.08 10.38 8.50
N ILE A 183 16.15 9.53 8.97
CA ILE A 183 15.49 9.72 10.27
C ILE A 183 16.51 9.65 11.40
N ILE A 184 17.40 8.65 11.40
CA ILE A 184 18.45 8.52 12.42
C ILE A 184 19.41 9.71 12.36
N GLU A 185 19.88 10.09 11.18
CA GLU A 185 20.75 11.27 10.98
C GLU A 185 20.07 12.57 11.46
N TYR A 186 18.77 12.71 11.23
CA TYR A 186 17.98 13.83 11.75
C TYR A 186 17.94 13.80 13.28
N LEU A 187 17.61 12.66 13.89
CA LEU A 187 17.56 12.54 15.36
C LEU A 187 18.94 12.66 16.02
N ALA A 188 20.03 12.44 15.28
CA ALA A 188 21.40 12.56 15.75
C ALA A 188 21.85 14.03 15.93
N LYS A 189 21.09 15.01 15.44
CA LYS A 189 21.44 16.42 15.60
C LYS A 189 21.18 16.90 17.03
N LYS A 190 22.05 17.79 17.54
CA LYS A 190 21.98 18.28 18.93
C LYS A 190 20.66 19.00 19.22
N GLU A 191 20.16 19.78 18.27
CA GLU A 191 18.87 20.49 18.36
C GLU A 191 17.64 19.56 18.45
N HIS A 192 17.80 18.27 18.14
CA HIS A 192 16.72 17.28 18.17
C HIS A 192 16.78 16.35 19.39
N THR A 193 17.60 16.67 20.39
CA THR A 193 17.78 15.86 21.62
C THR A 193 16.49 15.61 22.40
N GLN A 194 15.63 16.61 22.56
CA GLN A 194 14.35 16.43 23.26
C GLN A 194 13.46 15.42 22.53
N LEU A 195 13.36 15.54 21.19
CA LEU A 195 12.58 14.63 20.36
C LEU A 195 13.14 13.20 20.41
N ARG A 196 14.47 13.05 20.30
CA ARG A 196 15.17 11.75 20.41
C ARG A 196 14.86 11.07 21.74
N ASN A 197 14.94 11.79 22.86
CA ASN A 197 14.64 11.24 24.18
C ASN A 197 13.18 10.80 24.31
N VAL A 198 12.23 11.61 23.83
CA VAL A 198 10.80 11.24 23.82
C VAL A 198 10.57 9.95 23.03
N ILE A 199 11.17 9.83 21.84
CA ILE A 199 11.05 8.62 21.01
C ILE A 199 11.68 7.43 21.72
N ARG A 200 12.90 7.57 22.25
CA ARG A 200 13.62 6.53 22.98
C ARG A 200 12.83 6.00 24.16
N ASP A 201 12.30 6.88 25.00
CA ASP A 201 11.52 6.50 26.18
C ASP A 201 10.20 5.81 25.79
N SER A 202 9.57 6.28 24.71
CA SER A 202 8.34 5.68 24.18
C SER A 202 8.58 4.28 23.62
N LEU A 203 9.70 4.07 22.93
CA LEU A 203 10.10 2.77 22.38
C LEU A 203 10.47 1.81 23.50
N LYS A 204 11.32 2.20 24.46
CA LYS A 204 11.71 1.38 25.61
C LYS A 204 10.49 0.81 26.35
N LYS A 205 9.47 1.65 26.59
CA LYS A 205 8.22 1.21 27.25
C LYS A 205 7.39 0.26 26.38
N SER A 206 7.31 0.52 25.09
CA SER A 206 6.46 -0.28 24.18
C SER A 206 7.09 -1.61 23.79
N LEU A 207 8.41 -1.71 23.82
CA LEU A 207 9.16 -2.88 23.41
C LEU A 207 9.52 -3.82 24.57
N LEU A 208 9.33 -3.39 25.82
CA LEU A 208 9.73 -4.15 27.02
C LEU A 208 9.24 -5.62 26.98
N ASP A 209 7.98 -5.83 26.62
CA ASP A 209 7.37 -7.16 26.59
C ASP A 209 7.99 -8.05 25.49
N VAL A 210 8.04 -7.58 24.25
CA VAL A 210 8.63 -8.34 23.13
C VAL A 210 10.14 -8.53 23.32
N GLN A 211 10.86 -7.58 23.90
CA GLN A 211 12.29 -7.74 24.24
C GLN A 211 12.52 -8.87 25.23
N ASN A 212 11.64 -9.02 26.24
CA ASN A 212 11.76 -10.06 27.25
C ASN A 212 11.34 -11.44 26.73
N LYS A 213 10.32 -11.51 25.87
CA LYS A 213 9.73 -12.78 25.40
C LYS A 213 10.32 -13.29 24.09
N ARG A 214 10.70 -12.38 23.19
CA ARG A 214 11.26 -12.65 21.85
C ARG A 214 12.39 -11.66 21.53
N PRO A 215 13.50 -11.70 22.29
CA PRO A 215 14.65 -10.83 22.04
C PRO A 215 15.23 -11.02 20.64
N ASP A 216 15.07 -12.22 20.06
CA ASP A 216 15.45 -12.55 18.68
C ASP A 216 14.77 -11.66 17.64
N ILE A 217 13.47 -11.36 17.81
CA ILE A 217 12.73 -10.47 16.93
C ILE A 217 13.31 -9.06 17.00
N VAL A 218 13.56 -8.54 18.21
CA VAL A 218 14.06 -7.17 18.38
C VAL A 218 15.50 -7.03 17.87
N ALA A 219 16.30 -8.08 18.05
CA ALA A 219 17.66 -8.15 17.52
C ALA A 219 17.69 -8.11 15.97
N SER A 220 16.65 -8.61 15.30
CA SER A 220 16.55 -8.61 13.83
C SER A 220 16.33 -7.20 13.24
N TRP A 221 15.90 -6.23 14.05
CA TRP A 221 15.52 -4.89 13.58
C TRP A 221 16.71 -3.96 13.35
N LYS A 222 17.36 -4.10 12.19
CA LYS A 222 18.52 -3.31 11.75
C LYS A 222 18.49 -1.82 12.12
N TYR A 223 17.39 -1.12 11.82
CA TYR A 223 17.30 0.33 12.05
C TYR A 223 17.03 0.71 13.50
N TYR A 224 16.38 -0.17 14.27
CA TYR A 224 16.23 0.03 15.71
C TYR A 224 17.58 -0.09 16.42
N GLN A 225 18.39 -1.10 16.05
CA GLN A 225 19.76 -1.26 16.57
C GLN A 225 20.65 -0.05 16.24
N ALA A 226 20.54 0.48 15.02
CA ALA A 226 21.25 1.70 14.63
C ALA A 226 20.79 2.94 15.43
N PHE A 227 19.50 3.03 15.74
CA PHE A 227 18.95 4.11 16.57
C PHE A 227 19.45 4.04 18.03
N GLU A 228 19.44 2.87 18.66
CA GLU A 228 19.95 2.71 20.03
C GLU A 228 21.45 3.05 20.11
N LYS A 229 22.26 2.54 19.17
CA LYS A 229 23.69 2.88 19.08
C LYS A 229 23.93 4.39 18.95
N MET A 230 23.17 5.05 18.08
CA MET A 230 23.24 6.51 17.94
C MET A 230 22.91 7.22 19.26
N CYS A 231 21.90 6.76 20.00
CA CYS A 231 21.58 7.35 21.30
C CYS A 231 22.70 7.17 22.33
N GLU A 232 23.35 5.99 22.37
CA GLU A 232 24.48 5.72 23.26
C GLU A 232 25.71 6.59 22.96
N GLU A 233 25.99 6.82 21.68
CA GLU A 233 27.08 7.69 21.23
C GLU A 233 26.82 9.13 21.67
N MET A 234 25.60 9.63 21.47
CA MET A 234 25.22 11.00 21.85
C MET A 234 25.20 11.24 23.35
N ASP A 235 24.86 10.24 24.17
CA ASP A 235 24.90 10.37 25.63
C ASP A 235 26.34 10.48 26.17
N LYS A 236 27.34 10.01 25.41
CA LYS A 236 28.78 10.11 25.76
C LYS A 236 29.42 11.44 25.35
N GLU A 237 28.78 12.19 24.46
CA GLU A 237 29.25 13.50 23.99
C GLU A 237 28.73 14.68 24.83
N VAL A 238 27.91 14.40 25.85
CA VAL A 238 27.38 15.35 26.84
C VAL A 238 28.25 15.34 28.09
#